data_AF-A0A7W1GP06-F1
#
_entry.id   AF-A0A7W1GP06-F1
#
_cell.length_a   1.000
_cell.length_b   1.000
_cell.length_c   1.000
_cell.angle_alpha   90.00
_cell.angle_beta   90.00
_cell.angle_gamma   90.00
#
_symmetry.space_group_name_H-M   'P 1'
#
loop_
_entity.id
_entity.type
_entity.pdbx_description
1 polymer ?
#
loop_
_entity_poly.entity_id
_entity_poly.type
_entity_poly.pdbx_seq_one_letter_code
_entity_poly.pdbx_strand_id
1 'polypeptide(L)'
;MADEDDEPVLRVRSVPDLLALVPVTLGFEPTESLVVIAAAGRYPGFTARVDLPPRGKVANVTGQMAEQMAAAVVSQGCTRVAVVVFSRRREPAETVATVTADLVERAGVELYDVLRTDGRRYWSMTCRGESCCPPEGTPYDPWSTPLRAQAAVAGRAVAPDRAALA
;
A
#
# COMPACT_ATOMS: atom_id res chain seq x y z
N MET A 1 -29.81 -9.85 21.26
CA MET A 1 -29.14 -9.55 19.99
C MET A 1 -28.00 -8.63 20.35
N ALA A 2 -26.81 -9.20 20.53
CA ALA A 2 -25.63 -8.46 20.92
C ALA A 2 -25.10 -7.69 19.70
N ASP A 3 -24.59 -6.49 19.93
CA ASP A 3 -23.81 -5.67 19.01
C ASP A 3 -22.75 -6.51 18.27
N GLU A 4 -23.00 -6.84 17.00
CA GLU A 4 -21.99 -7.41 16.07
C GLU A 4 -21.18 -6.30 15.36
N ASP A 5 -21.32 -5.03 15.77
CA ASP A 5 -20.76 -3.86 15.08
C ASP A 5 -19.62 -3.13 15.82
N ASP A 6 -19.09 -3.67 16.92
CA ASP A 6 -18.00 -3.03 17.68
C ASP A 6 -16.61 -3.56 17.33
N GLU A 7 -16.40 -4.00 16.08
CA GLU A 7 -15.04 -4.20 15.60
C GLU A 7 -14.41 -2.83 15.33
N PRO A 8 -13.27 -2.48 15.97
CA PRO A 8 -12.68 -1.16 15.84
C PRO A 8 -12.35 -0.83 14.38
N VAL A 9 -13.08 0.12 13.81
CA VAL A 9 -12.86 0.59 12.44
C VAL A 9 -11.53 1.33 12.36
N LEU A 10 -10.55 0.71 11.70
CA LEU A 10 -9.27 1.36 11.42
C LEU A 10 -9.49 2.55 10.49
N ARG A 11 -9.21 3.77 10.98
CA ARG A 11 -9.34 5.00 10.20
C ARG A 11 -7.98 5.48 9.70
N VAL A 12 -7.82 5.56 8.39
CA VAL A 12 -6.68 6.20 7.74
C VAL A 12 -6.89 7.71 7.69
N ARG A 13 -6.00 8.48 8.32
CA ARG A 13 -6.08 9.95 8.32
C ARG A 13 -4.85 10.62 7.71
N SER A 14 -3.83 9.83 7.42
CA SER A 14 -2.52 10.30 6.97
C SER A 14 -1.81 9.22 6.16
N VAL A 15 -0.76 9.62 5.42
CA VAL A 15 0.10 8.66 4.71
C VAL A 15 0.74 7.64 5.68
N PRO A 16 1.28 8.04 6.85
CA PRO A 16 1.75 7.06 7.85
C PRO A 16 0.70 6.05 8.27
N ASP A 17 -0.58 6.45 8.44
CA ASP A 17 -1.65 5.49 8.75
C ASP A 17 -1.86 4.52 7.58
N LEU A 18 -1.87 5.01 6.34
CA LEU A 18 -2.01 4.16 5.15
C LEU A 18 -0.86 3.16 5.03
N LEU A 19 0.38 3.60 5.28
CA LEU A 19 1.56 2.72 5.26
C LEU A 19 1.51 1.68 6.39
N ALA A 20 1.00 2.05 7.57
CA ALA A 20 0.79 1.13 8.68
C ALA A 20 -0.38 0.17 8.45
N LEU A 21 -1.37 0.55 7.64
CA LEU A 21 -2.51 -0.30 7.32
C LEU A 21 -2.08 -1.50 6.48
N VAL A 22 -1.14 -1.32 5.54
CA VAL A 22 -0.65 -2.40 4.66
C VAL A 22 -0.23 -3.66 5.43
N PRO A 23 0.74 -3.62 6.36
CA PRO A 23 1.16 -4.83 7.07
C PRO A 23 0.07 -5.39 7.97
N VAL A 24 -0.83 -4.54 8.50
CA VAL A 24 -1.99 -4.98 9.28
C VAL A 24 -2.98 -5.75 8.42
N THR A 25 -3.23 -5.35 7.18
CA THR A 25 -4.12 -6.07 6.26
C THR A 25 -3.48 -7.33 5.68
N LEU A 26 -2.15 -7.33 5.49
CA LEU A 26 -1.40 -8.49 5.03
C LEU A 26 -1.12 -9.53 6.14
N GLY A 27 -1.09 -9.10 7.40
CA GLY A 27 -0.69 -9.91 8.55
C GLY A 27 0.84 -10.06 8.71
N PHE A 28 1.65 -9.39 7.88
CA PHE A 28 3.11 -9.42 7.96
C PHE A 28 3.74 -8.15 7.38
N GLU A 29 5.01 -7.87 7.71
CA GLU A 29 5.75 -6.75 7.13
C GLU A 29 6.18 -7.04 5.67
N PRO A 30 5.66 -6.30 4.67
CA PRO A 30 6.07 -6.48 3.29
C PRO A 30 7.47 -5.90 3.05
N THR A 31 8.27 -6.62 2.26
CA THR A 31 9.56 -6.14 1.75
C THR A 31 9.64 -6.43 0.26
N GLU A 32 10.27 -5.53 -0.49
CA GLU A 32 10.39 -5.62 -1.94
C GLU A 32 9.06 -5.98 -2.62
N SER A 33 8.01 -5.22 -2.29
CA SER A 33 6.63 -5.54 -2.66
C SER A 33 5.90 -4.35 -3.27
N LEU A 34 5.11 -4.59 -4.31
CA LEU A 34 4.05 -3.71 -4.77
C LEU A 34 2.74 -4.11 -4.10
N VAL A 35 2.02 -3.13 -3.56
CA VAL A 35 0.74 -3.30 -2.89
C VAL A 35 -0.27 -2.31 -3.46
N VAL A 36 -1.50 -2.76 -3.67
CA VAL A 36 -2.65 -1.87 -3.88
C VAL A 36 -3.59 -2.02 -2.70
N ILE A 37 -4.04 -0.90 -2.14
CA ILE A 37 -5.10 -0.85 -1.14
C ILE A 37 -6.23 -0.01 -1.71
N ALA A 38 -7.34 -0.64 -2.00
CA ALA A 38 -8.48 -0.01 -2.62
C ALA A 38 -9.67 0.01 -1.67
N ALA A 39 -10.37 1.12 -1.56
CA ALA A 39 -11.58 1.21 -0.75
C ALA A 39 -12.83 1.08 -1.63
N ALA A 40 -13.82 0.34 -1.14
CA ALA A 40 -15.17 0.28 -1.71
C ALA A 40 -16.16 0.82 -0.67
N GLY A 41 -16.48 2.11 -0.75
CA GLY A 41 -17.45 2.72 0.18
C GLY A 41 -17.01 2.68 1.65
N ARG A 42 -17.77 1.96 2.50
CA ARG A 42 -17.66 2.02 3.98
C ARG A 42 -17.08 0.75 4.65
N TYR A 43 -16.66 -0.26 3.89
CA TYR A 43 -16.24 -1.59 4.39
C TYR A 43 -14.90 -2.05 3.75
N PRO A 44 -14.21 -3.08 4.32
CA PRO A 44 -12.76 -3.14 4.28
C PRO A 44 -12.24 -3.31 2.87
N GLY A 45 -11.27 -2.46 2.58
CA GLY A 45 -10.68 -2.33 1.28
C GLY A 45 -10.00 -3.61 0.78
N PHE A 46 -10.06 -3.81 -0.53
CA PHE A 46 -9.27 -4.81 -1.21
C PHE A 46 -7.78 -4.49 -1.05
N THR A 47 -7.01 -5.43 -0.50
CA THR A 47 -5.54 -5.35 -0.50
C THR A 47 -4.99 -6.48 -1.36
N ALA A 48 -4.17 -6.14 -2.35
CA ALA A 48 -3.37 -7.13 -3.08
C ALA A 48 -1.90 -6.77 -3.00
N ARG A 49 -1.06 -7.80 -2.99
CA ARG A 49 0.40 -7.70 -2.94
C ARG A 49 1.01 -8.60 -4.00
N VAL A 50 2.04 -8.11 -4.67
CA VAL A 50 2.95 -8.89 -5.52
C VAL A 50 4.40 -8.51 -5.21
N ASP A 51 5.32 -9.46 -5.42
CA ASP A 51 6.75 -9.22 -5.23
C ASP A 51 7.32 -8.37 -6.37
N LEU A 52 8.21 -7.44 -6.04
CA LEU A 52 8.89 -6.63 -7.03
C LEU A 52 9.85 -7.48 -7.87
N PRO A 53 9.98 -7.17 -9.18
CA PRO A 53 10.94 -7.85 -10.02
C PRO A 53 12.39 -7.58 -9.55
N PRO A 54 13.32 -8.52 -9.81
CA PRO A 54 14.75 -8.25 -9.67
C PRO A 54 15.20 -7.11 -10.60
N ARG A 55 16.27 -6.39 -10.21
CA ARG A 55 16.79 -5.21 -10.93
C ARG A 55 17.04 -5.39 -12.44
N GLY A 56 17.26 -6.63 -12.91
CA GLY A 56 17.52 -6.94 -14.32
C GLY A 56 16.32 -7.43 -15.14
N LYS A 57 15.12 -7.55 -14.56
CA LYS A 57 13.92 -8.12 -15.25
C LYS A 57 12.76 -7.12 -15.39
N VAL A 58 13.02 -5.85 -15.15
CA VAL A 58 12.01 -4.79 -15.01
C VAL A 58 11.23 -4.57 -16.31
N ALA A 59 11.90 -4.41 -17.44
CA ALA A 59 11.27 -4.01 -18.70
C ALA A 59 10.18 -5.00 -19.19
N ASN A 60 10.35 -6.31 -18.98
CA ASN A 60 9.42 -7.32 -19.48
C ASN A 60 8.32 -7.69 -18.48
N VAL A 61 8.58 -7.58 -17.17
CA VAL A 61 7.66 -8.09 -16.13
C VAL A 61 6.78 -6.98 -15.55
N THR A 62 7.24 -5.73 -15.57
CA THR A 62 6.49 -4.61 -14.97
C THR A 62 5.11 -4.43 -15.60
N GLY A 63 4.98 -4.50 -16.92
CA GLY A 63 3.69 -4.35 -17.60
C GLY A 63 2.68 -5.40 -17.17
N GLN A 64 3.06 -6.68 -17.26
CA GLN A 64 2.18 -7.79 -16.86
C GLN A 64 1.78 -7.72 -15.39
N MET A 65 2.72 -7.38 -14.50
CA MET A 65 2.43 -7.22 -13.08
C MET A 65 1.46 -6.06 -12.84
N ALA A 66 1.69 -4.91 -13.49
CA ALA A 66 0.82 -3.74 -13.37
C ALA A 66 -0.59 -4.02 -13.92
N GLU A 67 -0.70 -4.72 -15.05
CA GLU A 67 -1.97 -5.18 -15.63
C GLU A 67 -2.72 -6.11 -14.67
N GLN A 68 -2.03 -7.08 -14.08
CA GLN A 68 -2.62 -7.98 -13.09
C GLN A 68 -3.18 -7.20 -11.89
N MET A 69 -2.42 -6.23 -11.37
CA MET A 69 -2.85 -5.41 -10.23
C MET A 69 -4.03 -4.52 -10.58
N ALA A 70 -4.01 -3.86 -11.75
CA ALA A 70 -5.12 -3.04 -12.22
C ALA A 70 -6.39 -3.87 -12.44
N ALA A 71 -6.27 -5.03 -13.09
CA ALA A 71 -7.39 -5.96 -13.28
C ALA A 71 -7.98 -6.43 -11.95
N ALA A 72 -7.13 -6.70 -10.95
CA ALA A 72 -7.59 -7.09 -9.63
C ALA A 72 -8.40 -5.96 -8.97
N VAL A 73 -7.93 -4.71 -9.00
CA VAL A 73 -8.67 -3.55 -8.46
C VAL A 73 -10.03 -3.38 -9.15
N VAL A 74 -10.07 -3.46 -10.49
CA VAL A 74 -11.32 -3.32 -11.28
C VAL A 74 -12.31 -4.44 -10.94
N SER A 75 -11.82 -5.68 -10.83
CA SER A 75 -12.67 -6.85 -10.53
C SER A 75 -13.40 -6.75 -9.18
N GLN A 76 -12.85 -5.96 -8.26
CA GLN A 76 -13.43 -5.75 -6.93
C GLN A 76 -14.39 -4.56 -6.86
N GLY A 77 -14.65 -3.88 -7.99
CA GLY A 77 -15.57 -2.73 -8.03
C GLY A 77 -15.10 -1.55 -7.18
N CYS A 78 -13.80 -1.45 -6.90
CA CYS A 78 -13.25 -0.36 -6.10
C CYS A 78 -13.25 0.95 -6.90
N THR A 79 -13.60 2.04 -6.24
CA THR A 79 -13.67 3.36 -6.89
C THR A 79 -12.45 4.22 -6.61
N ARG A 80 -11.70 3.90 -5.54
CA ARG A 80 -10.51 4.64 -5.13
C ARG A 80 -9.43 3.72 -4.59
N VAL A 81 -8.17 3.95 -4.97
CA VAL A 81 -7.04 3.07 -4.60
C VAL A 81 -5.75 3.84 -4.32
N ALA A 82 -4.99 3.36 -3.35
CA ALA A 82 -3.60 3.75 -3.15
C ALA A 82 -2.67 2.66 -3.68
N VAL A 83 -1.64 3.06 -4.42
CA VAL A 83 -0.57 2.19 -4.89
C VAL A 83 0.64 2.43 -3.98
N VAL A 84 1.15 1.39 -3.33
CA VAL A 84 2.26 1.50 -2.36
C VAL A 84 3.34 0.50 -2.69
N VAL A 85 4.58 0.96 -2.77
CA VAL A 85 5.74 0.08 -2.96
C VAL A 85 6.66 0.12 -1.74
N PHE A 86 6.89 -1.05 -1.15
CA PHE A 86 7.82 -1.26 -0.04
C PHE A 86 9.17 -1.69 -0.61
N SER A 87 10.10 -0.75 -0.72
CA SER A 87 11.45 -1.04 -1.18
C SER A 87 12.42 0.06 -0.79
N ARG A 88 13.61 -0.33 -0.36
CA ARG A 88 14.75 0.60 -0.20
C ARG A 88 15.31 1.05 -1.54
N ARG A 89 15.02 0.30 -2.61
CA ARG A 89 15.51 0.56 -3.96
C ARG A 89 14.57 1.56 -4.64
N ARG A 90 15.13 2.64 -5.19
CA ARG A 90 14.35 3.57 -6.01
C ARG A 90 13.83 2.88 -7.28
N GLU A 91 14.72 2.21 -8.00
CA GLU A 91 14.36 1.35 -9.12
C GLU A 91 14.52 -0.12 -8.76
N PRO A 92 13.53 -0.98 -9.11
CA PRO A 92 12.40 -0.71 -10.00
C PRO A 92 11.14 -0.14 -9.33
N ALA A 93 11.19 0.20 -8.04
CA ALA A 93 10.01 0.53 -7.24
C ALA A 93 9.17 1.66 -7.84
N GLU A 94 9.80 2.78 -8.19
CA GLU A 94 9.09 3.94 -8.76
C GLU A 94 8.52 3.62 -10.14
N THR A 95 9.30 2.97 -11.03
CA THR A 95 8.78 2.56 -12.34
C THR A 95 7.54 1.67 -12.22
N VAL A 96 7.59 0.68 -11.33
CA VAL A 96 6.47 -0.22 -11.09
C VAL A 96 5.25 0.52 -10.52
N ALA A 97 5.46 1.42 -9.56
CA ALA A 97 4.40 2.21 -8.96
C ALA A 97 3.70 3.08 -10.00
N THR A 98 4.46 3.82 -10.83
CA THR A 98 3.93 4.68 -11.89
C THR A 98 3.15 3.88 -12.93
N VAL A 99 3.71 2.79 -13.45
CA VAL A 99 3.02 1.99 -14.49
C VAL A 99 1.72 1.39 -13.95
N THR A 100 1.73 0.93 -12.70
CA THR A 100 0.51 0.40 -12.05
C THR A 100 -0.54 1.50 -11.87
N ALA A 101 -0.11 2.68 -11.39
CA ALA A 101 -0.98 3.83 -11.21
C ALA A 101 -1.63 4.28 -12.54
N ASP A 102 -0.84 4.41 -13.61
CA ASP A 102 -1.33 4.79 -14.94
C ASP A 102 -2.39 3.81 -15.47
N LEU A 103 -2.19 2.50 -15.28
CA LEU A 103 -3.16 1.49 -15.73
C LEU A 103 -4.45 1.51 -14.90
N VAL A 104 -4.33 1.72 -13.60
CA VAL A 104 -5.47 1.88 -12.69
C VAL A 104 -6.31 3.10 -13.06
N GLU A 105 -5.68 4.25 -13.32
CA GLU A 105 -6.39 5.46 -13.75
C GLU A 105 -7.07 5.29 -15.10
N ARG A 106 -6.39 4.66 -16.07
CA ARG A 106 -6.97 4.36 -17.39
C ARG A 106 -8.17 3.40 -17.30
N ALA A 107 -8.22 2.58 -16.26
CA ALA A 107 -9.36 1.72 -15.99
C ALA A 107 -10.52 2.43 -15.27
N GLY A 108 -10.39 3.74 -15.00
CA GLY A 108 -11.45 4.57 -14.42
C GLY A 108 -11.51 4.57 -12.90
N VAL A 109 -10.46 4.10 -12.21
CA VAL A 109 -10.37 4.10 -10.74
C VAL A 109 -9.59 5.32 -10.27
N GLU A 110 -10.12 6.04 -9.27
CA GLU A 110 -9.46 7.22 -8.70
C GLU A 110 -8.20 6.81 -7.91
N LEU A 111 -7.06 7.46 -8.17
CA LEU A 111 -5.89 7.31 -7.30
C LEU A 111 -6.04 8.18 -6.06
N TYR A 112 -5.92 7.57 -4.88
CA TYR A 112 -5.73 8.29 -3.63
C TYR A 112 -4.30 8.84 -3.53
N ASP A 113 -3.30 7.97 -3.71
CA ASP A 113 -1.89 8.34 -3.74
C ASP A 113 -1.07 7.20 -4.38
N VAL A 114 0.16 7.51 -4.80
CA VAL A 114 1.16 6.59 -5.31
C VAL A 114 2.42 6.78 -4.48
N LEU A 115 2.75 5.79 -3.66
CA LEU A 115 3.74 5.88 -2.60
C LEU A 115 4.88 4.90 -2.80
N ARG A 116 6.10 5.33 -2.47
CA ARG A 116 7.22 4.45 -2.15
C ARG A 116 7.59 4.63 -0.69
N THR A 117 7.94 3.56 0.01
CA THR A 117 8.58 3.63 1.32
C THR A 117 9.78 2.70 1.43
N ASP A 118 10.80 3.13 2.16
CA ASP A 118 11.97 2.33 2.53
C ASP A 118 11.88 1.75 3.96
N GLY A 119 10.75 1.97 4.63
CA GLY A 119 10.48 1.60 6.03
C GLY A 119 10.85 2.67 7.07
N ARG A 120 11.41 3.81 6.65
CA ARG A 120 11.74 4.95 7.53
C ARG A 120 11.31 6.30 6.96
N ARG A 121 11.25 6.37 5.63
CA ARG A 121 10.81 7.51 4.85
C ARG A 121 9.83 7.06 3.79
N TYR A 122 8.99 7.98 3.36
CA TYR A 122 8.11 7.77 2.22
C TYR A 122 8.22 8.92 1.22
N TRP A 123 7.85 8.62 -0.02
CA TRP A 123 7.77 9.55 -1.14
C TRP A 123 6.40 9.39 -1.77
N SER A 124 5.66 10.48 -1.91
CA SER A 124 4.49 10.51 -2.78
C SER A 124 4.92 10.92 -4.18
N MET A 125 4.46 10.16 -5.15
CA MET A 125 4.70 10.37 -6.58
C MET A 125 3.57 11.17 -7.23
N THR A 126 2.49 11.44 -6.50
CA THR A 126 1.39 12.32 -6.93
C THR A 126 1.55 13.74 -6.38
N CYS A 127 2.10 13.89 -5.16
CA CYS A 127 2.40 15.20 -4.58
C CYS A 127 3.67 15.80 -5.19
N ARG A 128 3.59 17.07 -5.63
CA ARG A 128 4.70 17.83 -6.22
C ARG A 128 5.24 18.94 -5.31
N GLY A 129 4.64 19.14 -4.14
CA GLY A 129 5.03 20.21 -3.22
C GLY A 129 6.27 19.84 -2.41
N GLU A 130 7.40 20.52 -2.62
CA GLU A 130 8.67 20.23 -1.93
C GLU A 130 8.58 20.36 -0.40
N SER A 131 7.73 21.27 0.11
CA SER A 131 7.50 21.41 1.55
C SER A 131 6.69 20.26 2.16
N CYS A 132 5.91 19.55 1.35
CA CYS A 132 5.08 18.42 1.77
C CYS A 132 5.77 17.07 1.51
N CYS A 133 6.41 16.93 0.35
CA CYS A 133 7.11 15.74 -0.12
C CYS A 133 8.50 16.15 -0.63
N PRO A 134 9.48 16.33 0.29
CA PRO A 134 10.84 16.68 -0.09
C PRO A 134 11.51 15.54 -0.87
N PRO A 135 12.49 15.82 -1.74
CA PRO A 135 13.20 14.80 -2.52
C PRO A 135 13.87 13.72 -1.65
N GLU A 136 14.31 14.05 -0.44
CA GLU A 136 14.93 13.14 0.51
C GLU A 136 13.91 12.20 1.19
N GLY A 137 12.61 12.43 0.99
CA GLY A 137 11.51 11.67 1.55
C GLY A 137 11.09 12.15 2.93
N THR A 138 9.80 12.02 3.21
CA THR A 138 9.21 12.43 4.49
C THR A 138 9.48 11.37 5.55
N PRO A 139 10.12 11.71 6.68
CA PRO A 139 10.35 10.76 7.76
C PRO A 139 9.04 10.39 8.44
N TYR A 140 8.92 9.13 8.84
CA TYR A 140 7.80 8.64 9.64
C TYR A 140 8.25 7.48 10.53
N ASP A 141 7.46 7.19 11.56
CA ASP A 141 7.62 6.00 12.37
C ASP A 141 6.49 5.00 12.03
N PRO A 142 6.79 3.85 11.40
CA PRO A 142 5.78 2.86 11.05
C PRO A 142 5.21 2.10 12.25
N TRP A 143 5.87 2.17 13.41
CA TRP A 143 5.53 1.36 14.59
C TRP A 143 4.62 2.08 15.57
N SER A 144 4.73 3.40 15.68
CA SER A 144 4.01 4.22 16.67
C SER A 144 2.78 4.94 16.09
N THR A 145 2.15 4.39 15.06
CA THR A 145 0.93 4.99 14.50
C THR A 145 -0.31 4.63 15.34
N PRO A 146 -1.30 5.53 15.43
CA PRO A 146 -2.59 5.21 16.05
C PRO A 146 -3.24 3.96 15.45
N LEU A 147 -3.02 3.72 14.15
CA LEU A 147 -3.54 2.54 13.45
C LEU A 147 -2.88 1.24 13.94
N ARG A 148 -1.55 1.21 14.15
CA ARG A 148 -0.87 0.05 14.76
C ARG A 148 -1.37 -0.22 16.17
N ALA A 149 -1.58 0.83 16.97
CA ALA A 149 -2.12 0.69 18.31
C ALA A 149 -3.54 0.09 18.30
N GLN A 150 -4.42 0.56 17.41
CA GLN A 150 -5.76 0.00 17.23
C GLN A 150 -5.71 -1.47 16.78
N ALA A 151 -4.84 -1.79 15.82
CA ALA A 151 -4.66 -3.16 15.35
C ALA A 151 -4.20 -4.11 16.48
N ALA A 152 -3.27 -3.66 17.32
CA ALA A 152 -2.81 -4.42 18.47
C ALA A 152 -3.93 -4.67 19.50
N VAL A 153 -4.72 -3.65 19.82
CA VAL A 153 -5.90 -3.78 20.71
C VAL A 153 -6.94 -4.74 20.10
N ALA A 154 -7.09 -4.73 18.78
CA ALA A 154 -7.97 -5.64 18.05
C ALA A 154 -7.38 -7.06 17.86
N GLY A 155 -6.24 -7.39 18.46
CA GLY A 155 -5.60 -8.71 18.35
C GLY A 155 -5.00 -9.02 16.97
N ARG A 156 -4.83 -8.03 16.10
CA ARG A 156 -4.24 -8.18 14.76
C ARG A 156 -2.72 -8.13 14.84
N ALA A 157 -2.11 -9.27 15.19
CA ALA A 157 -0.65 -9.42 15.19
C ALA A 157 -0.08 -9.34 13.76
N VAL A 158 1.07 -8.68 13.62
CA VAL A 158 1.81 -8.58 12.37
C VAL A 158 3.09 -9.37 12.50
N ALA A 159 3.26 -10.39 11.66
CA ALA A 159 4.47 -11.19 11.60
C ALA A 159 5.64 -10.39 10.98
N PRO A 160 6.90 -10.69 11.33
CA PRO A 160 8.06 -9.97 10.79
C PRO A 160 8.23 -10.17 9.28
N ASP A 161 7.73 -11.27 8.74
CA ASP A 161 7.68 -11.54 7.30
C ASP A 161 6.60 -12.60 7.00
N ARG A 162 6.38 -12.86 5.71
CA ARG A 162 5.39 -13.85 5.25
C ARG A 162 5.76 -15.28 5.63
N ALA A 163 7.04 -15.62 5.77
CA ALA A 163 7.48 -16.98 6.08
C ALA A 163 7.15 -17.36 7.53
N ALA A 164 7.04 -16.37 8.42
CA ALA A 164 6.64 -16.55 9.81
C ALA A 164 5.12 -16.81 10.03
N LEU A 165 4.30 -16.86 8.98
CA LEU A 165 2.87 -17.23 9.06
C LEU A 165 2.61 -18.76 8.94
N ALA A 166 3.66 -19.56 8.77
CA ALA A 166 3.58 -21.01 8.53
C ALA A 166 3.39 -21.85 9.80
#